data_AF-A0A955MR90-F1
#
_entry.id   AF-A0A955MR90-F1
#
_cell.length_a   1.000
_cell.length_b   1.000
_cell.length_c   1.000
_cell.angle_alpha   90.00
_cell.angle_beta   90.00
_cell.angle_gamma   90.00
#
_symmetry.space_group_name_H-M   'P 1'
#
loop_
_entity.id
_entity.type
_entity.pdbx_description
1 polymer ?
#
loop_
_entity_poly.entity_id
_entity_poly.type
_entity_poly.pdbx_seq_one_letter_code
_entity_poly.pdbx_strand_id
1 'polypeptide(L)'
;EDANVLVRSIPTHSLVFEEEEGWHAWTYGKRVPRPAFRFRHSEQAPASFLTLVVPYKGETPPDPTAALSADFSTGVDRVSLTATVFGNDWEIGRDLDPPEVWFHSTK
;
A
#
# COMPACT_ATOMS: atom_id res chain seq x y z
N GLU A 1 -17.08 -18.39 5.38
CA GLU A 1 -16.91 -17.17 4.58
C GLU A 1 -15.46 -16.75 4.72
N ASP A 2 -14.72 -16.70 3.62
CA ASP A 2 -13.30 -16.37 3.68
C ASP A 2 -13.12 -14.85 3.65
N ALA A 3 -12.23 -14.35 4.50
CA ALA A 3 -11.86 -12.94 4.59
C ALA A 3 -10.34 -12.83 4.58
N ASN A 4 -9.79 -12.49 3.43
CA ASN A 4 -8.35 -12.42 3.21
C ASN A 4 -7.91 -10.98 2.93
N VAL A 5 -6.60 -10.71 3.09
CA VAL A 5 -5.99 -9.42 2.77
C VAL A 5 -4.71 -9.63 1.97
N LEU A 6 -4.58 -8.93 0.85
CA LEU A 6 -3.34 -8.82 0.10
C LEU A 6 -2.64 -7.53 0.51
N VAL A 7 -1.37 -7.64 0.91
CA VAL A 7 -0.48 -6.48 1.08
C VAL A 7 0.59 -6.54 0.00
N ARG A 8 0.65 -5.54 -0.87
CA ARG A 8 1.59 -5.48 -1.98
C ARG A 8 2.31 -4.13 -1.98
N SER A 9 3.63 -4.15 -2.01
CA SER A 9 4.40 -2.93 -2.29
C SER A 9 4.56 -2.76 -3.80
N ILE A 10 4.34 -1.54 -4.28
CA ILE A 10 4.63 -1.16 -5.66
C ILE A 10 6.05 -0.61 -5.68
N PRO A 11 6.97 -1.26 -6.40
CA PRO A 11 8.37 -0.83 -6.43
C PRO A 11 8.50 0.51 -7.16
N THR A 12 8.72 1.57 -6.38
CA THR A 12 9.25 2.85 -6.86
C THR A 12 10.77 2.79 -7.01
N HIS A 13 11.40 1.89 -6.24
CA HIS A 13 12.85 1.67 -6.14
C HIS A 13 13.14 0.17 -5.91
N SER A 14 14.42 -0.20 -5.79
CA SER A 14 14.79 -1.57 -5.40
C SER A 14 14.32 -1.86 -3.97
N LEU A 15 13.41 -2.84 -3.83
CA LEU A 15 12.81 -3.25 -2.56
C LEU A 15 13.15 -4.70 -2.25
N VAL A 16 13.45 -4.96 -0.97
CA VAL A 16 13.64 -6.29 -0.40
C VAL A 16 12.48 -6.59 0.53
N PHE A 17 11.82 -7.73 0.34
CA PHE A 17 10.81 -8.26 1.25
C PHE A 17 11.45 -9.27 2.20
N GLU A 18 11.25 -9.07 3.51
CA GLU A 18 11.82 -9.93 4.55
C GLU A 18 10.74 -10.25 5.59
N GLU A 19 10.59 -11.52 5.92
CA GLU A 19 9.76 -11.95 7.05
C GLU A 19 10.45 -11.60 8.37
N GLU A 20 9.65 -11.28 9.38
CA GLU A 20 10.14 -10.91 10.71
C GLU A 20 9.34 -11.61 11.80
N GLU A 21 9.95 -11.72 12.98
CA GLU A 21 9.29 -12.24 14.16
C GLU A 21 8.24 -11.24 14.67
N GLY A 22 6.96 -11.59 14.54
CA GLY A 22 5.85 -10.79 15.00
C GLY A 22 5.23 -11.33 16.28
N TRP A 23 4.77 -10.42 17.15
CA TRP A 23 3.98 -10.75 18.33
C TRP A 23 2.77 -9.83 18.45
N HIS A 24 1.68 -10.33 19.01
CA HIS A 24 0.57 -9.51 19.50
C HIS A 24 0.20 -9.92 20.93
N ALA A 25 -0.42 -9.01 21.67
CA ALA A 25 -0.88 -9.24 23.04
C ALA A 25 -2.21 -8.54 23.27
N TRP A 26 -3.30 -9.31 23.36
CA TRP A 26 -4.63 -8.81 23.72
C TRP A 26 -4.87 -8.79 25.23
N THR A 27 -4.03 -9.49 25.99
CA THR A 27 -4.10 -9.58 27.44
C THR A 27 -2.71 -9.39 28.01
N TYR A 28 -2.60 -8.61 29.08
CA TYR A 28 -1.32 -8.37 29.75
C TYR A 28 -0.67 -9.69 30.17
N GLY A 29 0.65 -9.78 29.98
CA GLY A 29 1.43 -10.99 30.27
C GLY A 29 1.21 -12.17 29.30
N LYS A 30 0.38 -12.02 28.24
CA LYS A 30 0.17 -13.05 27.22
C LYS A 30 0.50 -12.51 25.83
N ARG A 31 1.61 -13.01 25.27
CA ARG A 31 2.02 -12.74 23.88
C ARG A 31 1.77 -13.98 23.03
N VAL A 32 1.29 -13.76 21.82
CA VAL A 32 1.05 -14.82 20.83
C VAL A 32 1.84 -14.44 19.55
N PRO A 33 2.60 -15.37 18.96
CA PRO A 33 3.30 -15.13 17.71
C PRO A 33 2.32 -14.76 16.59
N ARG A 34 2.74 -13.90 15.67
CA ARG A 34 1.99 -13.58 14.45
C ARG A 34 2.94 -13.37 13.28
N PRO A 35 2.45 -13.51 12.04
CA PRO A 35 3.18 -13.04 10.87
C PRO A 35 3.54 -11.57 10.99
N ALA A 36 4.79 -11.25 10.67
CA ALA A 36 5.27 -9.89 10.45
C ALA A 36 6.26 -9.92 9.28
N PHE A 37 6.40 -8.79 8.61
CA PHE A 37 7.32 -8.62 7.50
C PHE A 37 7.66 -7.15 7.34
N ARG A 38 8.73 -6.87 6.59
CA ARG A 38 9.11 -5.53 6.17
C ARG A 38 9.42 -5.46 4.69
N PHE A 39 9.17 -4.28 4.11
CA PHE A 39 9.74 -3.87 2.83
C PHE A 39 10.89 -2.90 3.11
N ARG A 40 12.09 -3.23 2.63
CA ARG A 40 13.30 -2.44 2.83
C ARG A 40 13.84 -1.92 1.50
N HIS A 41 14.20 -0.65 1.44
CA HIS A 41 15.00 -0.07 0.35
C HIS A 41 16.35 0.41 0.91
N SER A 42 17.28 0.74 0.02
CA SER A 42 18.62 1.26 0.36
C SER A 42 18.80 2.74 0.00
N GLU A 43 17.74 3.46 -0.34
CA GLU A 43 17.84 4.86 -0.75
C GLU A 43 18.01 5.82 0.42
N GLN A 44 18.67 6.94 0.17
CA GLN A 44 18.77 8.04 1.11
C GLN A 44 17.47 8.84 1.13
N ALA A 45 17.16 9.46 2.27
CA ALA A 45 16.00 10.32 2.40
C ALA A 45 16.12 11.56 1.47
N PRO A 46 15.00 12.09 0.94
CA PRO A 46 13.62 11.66 1.20
C PRO A 46 13.21 10.44 0.34
N ALA A 47 12.53 9.47 0.97
CA ALA A 47 12.06 8.25 0.32
C ALA A 47 10.53 8.13 0.40
N SER A 48 9.93 7.45 -0.58
CA SER A 48 8.49 7.24 -0.66
C SER A 48 8.17 5.76 -0.91
N PHE A 49 7.02 5.32 -0.42
CA PHE A 49 6.51 3.96 -0.61
C PHE A 49 5.07 4.03 -1.07
N LEU A 50 4.72 3.20 -2.05
CA LEU A 50 3.36 2.94 -2.44
C LEU A 50 3.00 1.50 -2.06
N THR A 51 2.02 1.34 -1.18
CA THR A 51 1.56 0.03 -0.69
C THR A 51 0.07 -0.12 -0.92
N LEU A 52 -0.33 -1.20 -1.57
CA LEU A 52 -1.73 -1.59 -1.74
C LEU A 52 -2.13 -2.57 -0.64
N VAL A 53 -3.25 -2.28 0.01
CA VAL A 53 -3.90 -3.17 0.99
C VAL A 53 -5.29 -3.50 0.45
N VAL A 54 -5.46 -4.72 -0.04
CA VAL A 54 -6.66 -5.12 -0.78
C VAL A 54 -7.35 -6.28 -0.05
N PRO A 55 -8.47 -6.03 0.65
CA PRO A 55 -9.34 -7.08 1.16
C PRO A 55 -9.96 -7.88 0.00
N TYR A 56 -10.04 -9.20 0.13
CA TYR A 56 -10.66 -10.06 -0.87
C TYR A 56 -11.30 -11.32 -0.26
N LYS A 57 -12.17 -11.97 -1.03
CA LYS A 57 -12.83 -13.23 -0.68
C LYS A 57 -12.35 -14.35 -1.59
N GLY A 58 -12.41 -15.59 -1.11
CA GLY A 58 -11.97 -16.79 -1.82
C GLY A 58 -10.46 -17.02 -1.74
N GLU A 59 -10.00 -18.07 -2.42
CA GLU A 59 -8.62 -18.57 -2.29
C GLU A 59 -7.63 -17.90 -3.25
N THR A 60 -8.12 -17.25 -4.31
CA THR A 60 -7.28 -16.61 -5.33
C THR A 60 -7.04 -15.13 -4.99
N PRO A 61 -5.78 -14.71 -4.73
CA PRO A 61 -5.48 -13.30 -4.51
C PRO A 61 -5.75 -12.47 -5.77
N PRO A 62 -6.23 -11.22 -5.63
CA PRO A 62 -6.32 -10.31 -6.76
C PRO A 62 -4.92 -9.92 -7.24
N ASP A 63 -4.83 -9.40 -8.47
CA ASP A 63 -3.59 -8.83 -9.02
C ASP A 63 -3.73 -7.31 -9.24
N PRO A 64 -3.73 -6.51 -8.16
CA PRO A 64 -3.89 -5.08 -8.29
C PRO A 64 -2.59 -4.43 -8.75
N THR A 65 -2.73 -3.36 -9.52
CA THR A 65 -1.63 -2.49 -9.93
C THR A 65 -1.89 -1.08 -9.43
N ALA A 66 -0.82 -0.31 -9.23
CA ALA A 66 -0.92 1.12 -9.02
C ALA A 66 0.37 1.83 -9.46
N ALA A 67 0.27 3.12 -9.73
CA ALA A 67 1.40 3.96 -10.08
C ALA A 67 1.18 5.38 -9.57
N LEU A 68 2.23 5.98 -9.02
CA LEU A 68 2.27 7.43 -8.78
C LEU A 68 2.32 8.18 -10.11
N SER A 69 1.81 9.40 -10.14
CA SER A 69 1.93 10.27 -11.30
C SER A 69 3.41 10.52 -11.65
N ALA A 70 3.71 10.70 -12.94
CA ALA A 70 5.08 10.84 -13.41
C ALA A 70 5.81 12.09 -12.86
N ASP A 71 5.05 13.09 -12.42
CA ASP A 71 5.50 14.33 -11.78
C ASP A 71 5.60 14.23 -10.25
N PHE A 72 5.33 13.07 -9.67
CA PHE A 72 5.45 12.87 -8.23
C PHE A 72 6.90 13.08 -7.75
N SER A 73 7.05 13.83 -6.66
CA SER A 73 8.28 13.87 -5.87
C SER A 73 7.96 13.90 -4.38
N THR A 74 8.86 13.38 -3.55
CA THR A 74 8.60 13.33 -2.10
C THR A 74 8.48 14.73 -1.52
N GLY A 75 7.35 15.02 -0.86
CA GLY A 75 7.09 16.32 -0.22
C GLY A 75 6.19 17.26 -1.01
N VAL A 76 5.68 16.86 -2.18
CA VAL A 76 4.70 17.68 -2.94
C VAL A 76 3.33 17.75 -2.27
N ASP A 77 2.68 18.89 -2.46
CA ASP A 77 1.31 19.15 -1.98
C ASP A 77 0.29 18.34 -2.76
N ARG A 78 0.42 18.32 -4.10
CA ARG A 78 -0.44 17.52 -4.97
C ARG A 78 0.14 16.14 -5.23
N VAL A 79 -0.58 15.09 -4.83
CA VAL A 79 -0.23 13.69 -5.13
C VAL A 79 -1.39 13.08 -5.89
N SER A 80 -1.11 12.50 -7.06
CA SER A 80 -2.06 11.68 -7.81
C SER A 80 -1.48 10.29 -8.04
N LEU A 81 -2.35 9.29 -8.05
CA LEU A 81 -2.01 7.92 -8.42
C LEU A 81 -3.16 7.28 -9.19
N THR A 82 -2.80 6.35 -10.06
CA THR A 82 -3.75 5.44 -10.70
C THR A 82 -3.66 4.07 -10.05
N ALA A 83 -4.79 3.37 -9.97
CA ALA A 83 -4.83 1.99 -9.49
C ALA A 83 -5.84 1.16 -10.27
N THR A 84 -5.48 -0.08 -10.60
CA THR A 84 -6.42 -1.08 -11.14
C THR A 84 -6.67 -2.14 -10.07
N VAL A 85 -7.92 -2.27 -9.63
CA VAL A 85 -8.32 -3.23 -8.59
C VAL A 85 -9.61 -3.93 -9.00
N PHE A 86 -9.59 -5.26 -9.02
CA PHE A 86 -10.70 -6.10 -9.51
C PHE A 86 -11.18 -5.71 -10.93
N GLY A 87 -10.24 -5.30 -11.79
CA GLY A 87 -10.54 -4.90 -13.18
C GLY A 87 -11.12 -3.49 -13.35
N ASN A 88 -11.29 -2.74 -12.26
CA ASN A 88 -11.75 -1.35 -12.28
C ASN A 88 -10.56 -0.42 -12.13
N ASP A 89 -10.57 0.65 -12.91
CA ASP A 89 -9.54 1.68 -12.89
C ASP A 89 -10.01 2.85 -12.01
N TRP A 90 -9.07 3.37 -11.24
CA TRP A 90 -9.28 4.43 -10.26
C TRP A 90 -8.22 5.49 -10.41
N GLU A 91 -8.64 6.74 -10.26
CA GLU A 91 -7.75 7.86 -10.00
C GLU A 91 -7.99 8.35 -8.57
N ILE A 92 -6.89 8.47 -7.82
CA ILE A 92 -6.91 8.80 -6.40
C ILE A 92 -5.88 9.89 -6.18
N GLY A 93 -6.22 10.89 -5.38
CA GLY A 93 -5.22 11.87 -5.01
C GLY A 93 -5.64 12.84 -3.94
N ARG A 94 -4.69 13.70 -3.59
CA ARG A 94 -4.85 14.78 -2.63
C ARG A 94 -4.14 16.03 -3.11
N ASP A 95 -4.61 17.17 -2.62
CA ASP A 95 -3.92 18.45 -2.62
C ASP A 95 -3.89 18.98 -1.18
N LEU A 96 -2.84 19.70 -0.80
CA LEU A 96 -2.73 20.30 0.54
C LEU A 96 -3.03 21.80 0.53
N ASP A 97 -2.96 22.48 -0.62
CA ASP A 97 -3.21 23.92 -0.74
C ASP A 97 -3.87 24.31 -2.09
N PRO A 98 -5.21 24.42 -2.16
CA PRO A 98 -6.17 24.20 -1.07
C PRO A 98 -6.31 22.69 -0.73
N PRO A 99 -6.71 22.35 0.51
CA PRO A 99 -6.89 20.96 0.89
C PRO A 99 -8.05 20.31 0.13
N GLU A 100 -7.71 19.35 -0.72
CA GLU A 100 -8.67 18.61 -1.55
C GLU A 100 -8.29 17.12 -1.61
N VAL A 101 -9.28 16.26 -1.78
CA VAL A 101 -9.10 14.82 -1.99
C VAL A 101 -10.08 14.36 -3.05
N TRP A 102 -9.62 13.49 -3.96
CA TRP A 102 -10.47 12.90 -4.97
C TRP A 102 -10.23 11.39 -5.07
N PHE A 103 -11.31 10.72 -5.46
CA PHE A 103 -11.34 9.31 -5.74
C PHE A 103 -12.48 9.07 -6.73
N HIS A 104 -12.15 8.74 -7.97
CA HIS A 104 -13.16 8.45 -8.98
C HIS A 104 -12.76 7.25 -9.83
N SER A 105 -13.77 6.49 -10.23
CA SER A 105 -13.60 5.41 -11.18
C SER A 105 -13.45 6.00 -12.58
N THR A 106 -12.48 5.51 -13.34
CA THR A 106 -12.18 5.98 -14.70
C THR A 106 -12.66 5.02 -15.78
N LYS A 107 -13.37 3.94 -15.39
CA LYS A 107 -13.88 2.90 -16.27
C LYS A 107 -15.22 2.33 -15.79
#